data_AF-A0A964KDH1-F1
#
_entry.id   AF-A0A964KDH1-F1
#
_cell.length_a   1.000
_cell.length_b   1.000
_cell.length_c   1.000
_cell.angle_alpha   90.00
_cell.angle_beta   90.00
_cell.angle_gamma   90.00
#
_symmetry.space_group_name_H-M   'P 1'
#
loop_
_entity.id
_entity.type
_entity.pdbx_description
1 polymer ?
#
loop_
_entity_poly.entity_id
_entity_poly.type
_entity_poly.pdbx_seq_one_letter_code
_entity_poly.pdbx_strand_id
1 'polypeptide(L)'
;MADDTTLTAAEPDLEALLHEEYHVDPDWYVRTELSWDLALRDRLCHDARSGKTASEPRRAVRGAAGGVRFQRKAGKDYSSDPIAAIQDMCADAADYRDAALPLKEILFRLLLAGGNQPLTVLSLYDSVMEWVNGGD
;
A
#
# COMPACT_ATOMS: atom_id res chain seq x y z
N MET A 1 -34.27 21.73 -41.07
CA MET A 1 -34.25 21.97 -39.61
C MET A 1 -33.27 20.96 -39.04
N ALA A 2 -32.04 21.40 -38.75
CA ALA A 2 -31.03 20.55 -38.13
C ALA A 2 -31.18 20.72 -36.61
N ASP A 3 -31.36 19.60 -35.92
CA ASP A 3 -31.48 19.51 -34.48
C ASP A 3 -30.06 19.61 -33.89
N ASP A 4 -29.77 20.76 -33.27
CA ASP A 4 -28.50 21.06 -32.62
C ASP A 4 -28.53 20.48 -31.20
N THR A 5 -28.26 19.18 -31.10
CA THR A 5 -28.08 18.52 -29.80
C THR A 5 -26.68 18.82 -29.29
N THR A 6 -26.54 19.94 -28.60
CA THR A 6 -25.32 20.27 -27.86
C THR A 6 -25.21 19.31 -26.67
N LEU A 7 -24.30 18.33 -26.74
CA LEU A 7 -23.88 17.54 -25.59
C LEU A 7 -23.16 18.49 -24.60
N THR A 8 -23.90 19.06 -23.66
CA THR A 8 -23.29 19.74 -22.51
C THR A 8 -22.79 18.65 -21.57
N ALA A 9 -21.49 18.37 -21.59
CA ALA A 9 -20.86 17.62 -20.50
C ALA A 9 -21.11 18.42 -19.21
N ALA A 10 -21.82 17.82 -18.25
CA ALA A 10 -22.02 18.43 -16.95
C ALA A 10 -20.64 18.70 -16.34
N GLU A 11 -20.41 19.92 -15.84
CA GLU A 11 -19.19 20.20 -15.10
C GLU A 11 -19.12 19.26 -13.89
N PRO A 12 -17.99 18.58 -13.67
CA PRO A 12 -17.88 17.65 -12.56
C PRO A 12 -18.02 18.40 -11.24
N ASP A 13 -18.86 17.86 -10.35
CA ASP A 13 -18.95 18.30 -8.97
C ASP A 13 -17.63 17.98 -8.26
N LEU A 14 -16.77 18.99 -8.16
CA LEU A 14 -15.43 18.86 -7.57
C LEU A 14 -15.50 18.40 -6.11
N GLU A 15 -16.52 18.84 -5.37
CA GLU A 15 -16.70 18.44 -3.97
C GLU A 15 -16.98 16.93 -3.89
N ALA A 16 -17.86 16.42 -4.75
CA ALA A 16 -18.14 15.00 -4.83
C ALA A 16 -16.91 14.17 -5.19
N LEU A 17 -16.07 14.66 -6.12
CA LEU A 17 -14.83 13.99 -6.51
C LEU A 17 -13.81 13.90 -5.36
N LEU A 18 -13.73 14.93 -4.50
CA LEU A 18 -12.82 14.91 -3.35
C LEU A 18 -13.17 13.83 -2.33
N HIS A 19 -14.45 13.44 -2.27
CA HIS A 19 -14.98 12.42 -1.37
C HIS A 19 -15.12 11.03 -2.01
N GLU A 20 -14.82 10.88 -3.30
CA GLU A 20 -14.84 9.58 -3.95
C GLU A 20 -13.71 8.69 -3.42
N GLU A 21 -14.04 7.44 -3.11
CA GLU A 21 -13.11 6.48 -2.52
C GLU A 21 -12.53 5.54 -3.58
N TYR A 22 -11.22 5.34 -3.52
CA TYR A 22 -10.46 4.56 -4.47
C TYR A 22 -9.77 3.40 -3.77
N HIS A 23 -9.79 2.23 -4.41
CA HIS A 23 -8.99 1.07 -4.05
C HIS A 23 -8.52 0.38 -5.34
N VAL A 24 -7.53 -0.49 -5.23
CA VAL A 24 -7.11 -1.31 -6.36
C VAL A 24 -8.08 -2.48 -6.49
N ASP A 25 -8.77 -2.59 -7.62
CA ASP A 25 -9.66 -3.73 -7.94
C ASP A 25 -8.81 -4.99 -8.29
N PRO A 26 -8.78 -6.03 -7.44
CA PRO A 26 -8.06 -7.26 -7.76
C PRO A 26 -8.72 -8.04 -8.91
N ASP A 27 -10.04 -7.92 -9.07
CA ASP A 27 -10.78 -8.62 -10.13
C ASP A 27 -10.43 -8.06 -11.51
N TRP A 28 -10.01 -6.79 -11.61
CA TRP A 28 -9.50 -6.23 -12.85
C TRP A 28 -8.30 -7.01 -13.39
N TYR A 29 -7.40 -7.46 -12.52
CA TYR A 29 -6.25 -8.29 -12.91
C TYR A 29 -6.73 -9.64 -13.47
N VAL A 30 -7.69 -10.28 -12.79
CA VAL A 30 -8.28 -11.54 -13.25
C VAL A 30 -8.94 -11.37 -14.62
N ARG A 31 -9.75 -10.31 -14.81
CA ARG A 31 -10.44 -10.01 -16.08
C ARG A 31 -9.49 -9.70 -17.23
N THR A 32 -8.27 -9.25 -16.94
CA THR A 32 -7.25 -8.89 -17.93
C THR A 32 -6.16 -9.96 -18.08
N GLU A 33 -6.37 -11.15 -17.51
CA GLU A 33 -5.41 -12.27 -17.52
C GLU A 33 -4.05 -11.92 -16.89
N LEU A 34 -4.04 -10.93 -15.99
CA LEU A 34 -2.87 -10.53 -15.20
C LEU A 34 -2.93 -11.17 -13.81
N SER A 35 -1.76 -11.44 -13.22
CA SER A 35 -1.69 -12.00 -11.87
C SER A 35 -1.65 -10.89 -10.83
N TRP A 36 -2.71 -10.83 -10.01
CA TRP A 36 -2.75 -9.96 -8.82
C TRP A 36 -1.61 -10.26 -7.85
N ASP A 37 -1.34 -11.54 -7.60
CA ASP A 37 -0.27 -11.99 -6.70
C ASP A 37 1.12 -11.53 -7.17
N LEU A 38 1.40 -11.63 -8.48
CA LEU A 38 2.65 -11.10 -9.04
C LEU A 38 2.71 -9.57 -8.93
N ALA A 39 1.60 -8.87 -9.19
CA ALA A 39 1.54 -7.42 -9.06
C ALA A 39 1.84 -6.94 -7.63
N LEU A 40 1.37 -7.68 -6.62
CA LEU A 40 1.69 -7.43 -5.22
C LEU A 40 3.16 -7.76 -4.90
N ARG A 41 3.64 -8.93 -5.32
CA ARG A 41 5.01 -9.40 -5.03
C ARG A 41 6.09 -8.50 -5.61
N ASP A 42 5.86 -7.93 -6.79
CA ASP A 42 6.79 -6.97 -7.42
C ASP A 42 6.96 -5.68 -6.61
N ARG A 43 6.01 -5.39 -5.72
CA ARG A 43 6.00 -4.18 -4.88
C ARG A 43 6.45 -4.43 -3.46
N LEU A 44 6.74 -5.67 -3.09
CA LEU A 44 7.39 -5.93 -1.82
C LEU A 44 8.74 -5.18 -1.76
N CYS A 45 9.07 -4.64 -0.59
CA CYS A 45 10.41 -4.16 -0.29
C CYS A 45 11.45 -5.29 -0.42
N HIS A 46 12.71 -4.93 -0.56
CA HIS A 46 13.83 -5.87 -0.71
C HIS A 46 13.83 -6.95 0.37
N ASP A 47 13.59 -6.55 1.62
CA ASP A 47 13.59 -7.45 2.76
C ASP A 47 12.49 -8.52 2.65
N ALA A 48 11.24 -8.14 2.36
CA ALA A 48 10.15 -9.08 2.17
C ALA A 48 10.38 -9.99 0.94
N ARG A 49 10.90 -9.44 -0.18
CA ARG A 49 11.26 -10.24 -1.37
C ARG A 49 12.34 -11.27 -1.08
N SER A 50 13.29 -10.95 -0.22
CA SER A 50 14.35 -11.87 0.21
C SER A 50 13.89 -12.93 1.23
N GLY A 51 12.61 -12.92 1.63
CA GLY A 51 12.05 -13.82 2.63
C GLY A 51 12.36 -13.43 4.07
N LYS A 52 12.83 -12.21 4.32
CA LYS A 52 12.93 -11.70 5.70
C LYS A 52 11.53 -11.44 6.22
N THR A 53 11.28 -11.94 7.42
CA THR A 53 10.06 -11.64 8.17
C THR A 53 10.33 -10.42 9.06
N ALA A 54 9.30 -9.61 9.29
CA ALA A 54 9.40 -8.46 10.17
C ALA A 54 9.90 -8.94 11.54
N SER A 55 10.94 -8.30 12.06
CA SER A 55 11.44 -8.63 13.38
C SER A 55 10.43 -8.17 14.42
N GLU A 56 9.61 -9.07 14.96
CA GLU A 56 8.80 -8.72 16.12
C GLU A 56 9.71 -8.24 17.26
N PRO A 57 9.29 -7.21 18.02
CA PRO A 57 10.07 -6.70 19.14
C PRO A 57 10.39 -7.84 20.11
N ARG A 58 11.67 -7.97 20.46
CA ARG A 58 12.14 -9.01 21.40
C ARG A 58 11.43 -8.82 22.73
N ARG A 59 10.49 -9.71 23.07
CA ARG A 59 9.83 -9.66 24.37
C ARG A 59 10.78 -10.16 25.44
N ALA A 60 11.04 -9.32 26.44
CA ALA A 60 11.71 -9.73 27.67
C ALA A 60 10.80 -10.69 28.43
N VAL A 61 11.17 -11.97 28.47
CA VAL A 61 10.47 -13.00 29.22
C VAL A 61 11.30 -13.31 30.47
N ARG A 62 10.65 -13.28 31.64
CA ARG A 62 11.28 -13.69 32.89
C ARG A 62 11.44 -15.21 32.87
N GLY A 63 12.68 -15.69 32.85
CA GLY A 63 12.99 -17.10 32.94
C GLY A 63 12.70 -17.64 34.34
N ALA A 64 12.44 -18.95 34.43
CA ALA A 64 12.13 -19.64 35.68
C ALA A 64 13.20 -19.47 36.77
N ALA A 65 14.46 -19.20 36.39
CA ALA A 65 15.58 -18.93 37.30
C ALA A 65 15.78 -17.45 37.66
N GLY A 66 14.83 -16.56 37.35
CA GLY A 66 14.88 -15.13 37.69
C GLY A 66 15.60 -14.22 36.70
N GLY A 67 16.28 -14.76 35.67
CA GLY A 67 16.92 -13.97 34.61
C GLY A 67 15.93 -13.51 33.52
N VAL A 68 16.25 -12.43 32.79
CA VAL A 68 15.49 -12.00 31.61
C VAL A 68 16.07 -12.67 30.36
N ARG A 69 15.23 -13.38 29.61
CA ARG A 69 15.58 -13.91 28.28
C ARG A 69 14.75 -13.20 27.22
N PHE A 70 15.39 -12.79 26.14
CA PHE A 70 14.72 -12.25 24.97
C PHE A 70 14.27 -13.41 24.08
N GLN A 71 12.96 -13.63 23.98
CA GLN A 71 12.43 -14.60 23.01
C GLN A 71 12.30 -13.91 21.66
N ARG A 72 12.88 -14.53 20.62
CA ARG A 72 12.50 -14.26 19.23
C ARG A 72 11.18 -14.98 18.99
N LYS A 73 10.12 -14.23 18.77
CA LYS A 73 8.87 -14.80 18.26
C LYS A 73 9.10 -15.09 16.77
N ALA A 74 8.59 -16.22 16.29
CA ALA A 74 8.72 -16.59 14.89
C ALA A 74 8.05 -15.50 14.05
N GLY A 75 8.80 -14.87 13.14
CA GLY A 75 8.26 -13.79 12.32
C GLY A 75 7.13 -14.31 11.44
N LYS A 76 6.17 -13.43 11.13
CA LYS A 76 5.01 -13.72 10.30
C LYS A 76 5.47 -14.13 8.90
N ASP A 77 4.98 -15.26 8.39
CA ASP A 77 5.29 -15.69 7.03
C ASP A 77 4.52 -14.79 6.06
N TYR A 78 5.24 -13.90 5.40
CA TYR A 78 4.71 -12.95 4.44
C TYR A 78 4.59 -13.52 3.02
N SER A 79 5.07 -14.74 2.77
CA SER A 79 5.01 -15.36 1.44
C SER A 79 3.58 -15.67 0.98
N SER A 80 2.66 -15.83 1.94
CA SER A 80 1.24 -16.12 1.71
C SER A 80 0.32 -14.91 1.76
N ASP A 81 0.80 -13.76 2.26
CA ASP A 81 0.02 -12.52 2.35
C ASP A 81 0.91 -11.29 2.08
N PRO A 82 1.10 -10.94 0.79
CA PRO A 82 1.89 -9.79 0.40
C PRO A 82 1.34 -8.46 0.90
N ILE A 83 0.01 -8.31 1.05
CA ILE A 83 -0.59 -7.06 1.55
C ILE A 83 -0.20 -6.86 3.01
N ALA A 84 -0.30 -7.90 3.84
CA ALA A 84 0.17 -7.81 5.22
C ALA A 84 1.66 -7.48 5.32
N ALA A 85 2.49 -8.03 4.43
CA ALA A 85 3.91 -7.71 4.37
C ALA A 85 4.18 -6.24 4.05
N ILE A 86 3.36 -5.69 3.14
CA ILE A 86 3.40 -4.29 2.78
C ILE A 86 3.04 -3.43 3.99
N GLN A 87 1.91 -3.69 4.64
CA GLN A 87 1.46 -2.90 5.80
C GLN A 87 2.42 -2.97 6.99
N ASP A 88 2.90 -4.17 7.32
CA ASP A 88 3.65 -4.40 8.55
C ASP A 88 5.12 -3.94 8.45
N MET A 89 5.68 -3.85 7.24
CA MET A 89 7.12 -3.60 7.05
C MET A 89 7.45 -2.77 5.82
N CYS A 90 6.96 -3.14 4.63
CA CYS A 90 7.46 -2.50 3.43
C CYS A 90 6.99 -1.05 3.29
N ALA A 91 5.81 -0.71 3.80
CA ALA A 91 5.29 0.64 3.76
C ALA A 91 6.29 1.67 4.30
N ASP A 92 7.16 1.31 5.25
CA ASP A 92 8.15 2.22 5.85
C ASP A 92 9.57 2.05 5.29
N ALA A 93 9.78 1.11 4.36
CA ALA A 93 11.09 0.84 3.80
C ALA A 93 11.47 1.91 2.75
N ALA A 94 12.73 2.34 2.75
CA ALA A 94 13.23 3.38 1.84
C ALA A 94 13.11 3.00 0.35
N ASP A 95 13.25 1.71 0.01
CA ASP A 95 13.09 1.22 -1.37
C ASP A 95 11.62 1.03 -1.78
N TYR A 96 10.71 1.04 -0.81
CA TYR A 96 9.28 1.09 -1.06
C TYR A 96 8.82 2.55 -1.24
N ARG A 97 9.31 3.46 -0.39
CA ARG A 97 9.06 4.91 -0.41
C ARG A 97 10.03 5.71 -1.29
N ASP A 98 10.13 5.34 -2.55
CA ASP A 98 11.00 6.05 -3.50
C ASP A 98 10.25 7.18 -4.24
N ALA A 99 10.64 8.44 -3.98
CA ALA A 99 10.05 9.63 -4.61
C ALA A 99 10.37 9.75 -6.12
N ALA A 100 11.34 8.99 -6.64
CA ALA A 100 11.63 8.92 -8.07
C ALA A 100 10.63 8.04 -8.85
N LEU A 101 9.73 7.33 -8.16
CA LEU A 101 8.71 6.51 -8.81
C LEU A 101 7.68 7.37 -9.55
N PRO A 102 7.11 6.88 -10.67
CA PRO A 102 5.98 7.54 -11.33
C PRO A 102 4.79 7.70 -10.36
N LEU A 103 4.07 8.82 -10.44
CA LEU A 103 2.92 9.11 -9.57
C LEU A 103 1.91 7.95 -9.48
N LYS A 104 1.63 7.29 -10.61
CA LYS A 104 0.74 6.10 -10.64
C LYS A 104 1.24 4.99 -9.70
N GLU A 105 2.53 4.75 -9.68
CA GLU A 105 3.14 3.72 -8.82
C GLU A 105 3.11 4.13 -7.35
N ILE A 106 3.34 5.41 -7.05
CA ILE A 106 3.20 5.96 -5.69
C ILE A 106 1.76 5.77 -5.18
N LEU A 107 0.76 6.19 -5.95
CA LEU A 107 -0.66 6.03 -5.60
C LEU A 107 -1.02 4.56 -5.38
N PHE A 108 -0.54 3.67 -6.25
CA PHE A 108 -0.76 2.24 -6.11
C PHE A 108 -0.15 1.69 -4.80
N ARG A 109 1.10 2.05 -4.50
CA ARG A 109 1.79 1.64 -3.27
C ARG A 109 1.14 2.22 -2.01
N LEU A 110 0.61 3.43 -2.06
CA LEU A 110 -0.15 4.06 -0.98
C LEU A 110 -1.43 3.28 -0.66
N LEU A 111 -2.21 2.93 -1.69
CA LEU A 111 -3.41 2.11 -1.51
C LEU A 111 -3.06 0.76 -0.88
N LEU A 112 -1.99 0.11 -1.33
CA LEU A 112 -1.54 -1.16 -0.75
C LEU A 112 -1.00 -1.02 0.69
N ALA A 113 -0.29 0.07 1.00
CA ALA A 113 0.17 0.38 2.36
C ALA A 113 -0.99 0.56 3.35
N GLY A 114 -2.14 1.04 2.87
CA GLY A 114 -3.40 1.07 3.62
C GLY A 114 -4.15 -0.28 3.69
N GLY A 115 -3.56 -1.38 3.22
CA GLY A 115 -4.23 -2.68 3.16
C GLY A 115 -5.26 -2.77 2.04
N ASN A 116 -5.12 -1.93 1.01
CA ASN A 116 -6.08 -1.75 -0.06
C ASN A 116 -7.49 -1.35 0.42
N GLN A 117 -7.58 -0.71 1.59
CA GLN A 117 -8.82 -0.09 2.03
C GLN A 117 -9.12 1.13 1.15
N PRO A 118 -10.39 1.43 0.86
CA PRO A 118 -10.74 2.60 0.07
C PRO A 118 -10.22 3.89 0.72
N LEU A 119 -9.61 4.76 -0.09
CA LEU A 119 -9.11 6.08 0.32
C LEU A 119 -9.73 7.17 -0.54
N THR A 120 -10.08 8.29 0.10
CA THR A 120 -10.55 9.47 -0.62
C THR A 120 -9.44 10.13 -1.42
N VAL A 121 -9.79 10.92 -2.43
CA VAL A 121 -8.82 11.74 -3.18
C VAL A 121 -8.03 12.66 -2.26
N LEU A 122 -8.69 13.27 -1.26
CA LEU A 122 -8.02 14.14 -0.29
C LEU A 122 -6.99 13.36 0.54
N SER A 123 -7.35 12.18 1.04
CA SER A 123 -6.43 11.32 1.79
C SER A 123 -5.23 10.86 0.96
N LEU A 124 -5.44 10.54 -0.33
CA LEU A 124 -4.38 10.20 -1.25
C LEU A 124 -3.46 11.39 -1.52
N TYR A 125 -4.02 12.58 -1.72
CA TYR A 125 -3.25 13.81 -1.89
C TYR A 125 -2.35 14.08 -0.67
N ASP A 126 -2.92 14.07 0.54
CA ASP A 126 -2.15 14.31 1.77
C ASP A 126 -1.01 13.29 1.91
N SER A 127 -1.29 12.02 1.62
CA SER A 127 -0.29 10.95 1.71
C SER A 127 0.82 11.09 0.66
N VAL A 128 0.49 11.52 -0.56
CA VAL A 128 1.50 11.82 -1.60
C VAL A 128 2.35 13.01 -1.18
N MET A 129 1.75 14.06 -0.63
CA MET A 129 2.49 15.23 -0.18
C MET A 129 3.41 14.91 1.00
N GLU A 130 2.96 14.09 1.95
CA GLU A 130 3.82 13.57 3.02
C GLU A 130 4.98 12.75 2.45
N TRP A 131 4.70 11.86 1.49
CA TRP A 131 5.70 11.00 0.89
C TRP A 131 6.76 11.78 0.10
N VAL A 132 6.36 12.81 -0.65
CA VAL A 132 7.26 13.66 -1.43
C VAL A 132 8.06 14.61 -0.55
N ASN A 133 7.45 15.17 0.50
CA ASN A 133 8.10 16.14 1.39
C ASN A 133 8.88 15.50 2.55
N GLY A 134 8.62 14.23 2.86
CA GLY A 134 9.24 13.48 3.96
C GLY A 134 10.52 12.74 3.59
N GLY A 135 11.02 12.89 2.36
CA GLY A 135 12.33 12.38 1.95
C GLY A 135 13.44 13.37 2.32
N ASP A 136 14.27 12.99 3.30
CA ASP A 136 15.56 13.65 3.59
C ASP A 136 16.60 13.41 2.49
#